data_AF-A0A3D4BG14-F1
#
_entry.id   AF-A0A3D4BG14-F1
#
_cell.length_a   1.000
_cell.length_b   1.000
_cell.length_c   1.000
_cell.angle_alpha   90.00
_cell.angle_beta   90.00
_cell.angle_gamma   90.00
#
_symmetry.space_group_name_H-M   'P 1'
#
loop_
_entity.id
_entity.type
_entity.pdbx_description
1 polymer ?
#
loop_
_entity_poly.entity_id
_entity_poly.type
_entity_poly.pdbx_seq_one_letter_code
_entity_poly.pdbx_strand_id
1 'polypeptide(L)' 'MFSIDQHKKMIDLLCETHKVDKLYLFGSATNETFNNESDIDLLVKFKSFDLKDYFINYLDLKAVSY' A
#
# COMPACT_ATOMS: atom_id res chain seq x y z
N MET A 1 -10.51 -14.25 -5.24
CA MET A 1 -9.22 -13.91 -4.61
C MET A 1 -8.49 -12.94 -5.53
N PHE A 2 -8.13 -11.77 -5.03
CA PHE A 2 -7.43 -10.74 -5.79
C PHE A 2 -6.00 -11.20 -6.15
N SER A 3 -5.59 -11.07 -7.41
CA SER A 3 -4.23 -11.43 -7.86
C SER A 3 -3.32 -10.21 -7.87
N ILE A 4 -2.32 -10.19 -6.99
CA ILE A 4 -1.38 -9.06 -6.81
C ILE A 4 -0.10 -9.20 -7.66
N ASP A 5 0.17 -10.39 -8.20
CA ASP A 5 1.49 -10.75 -8.74
C ASP A 5 1.96 -9.85 -9.88
N GLN A 6 1.03 -9.41 -10.73
CA GLN A 6 1.31 -8.52 -11.86
C GLN A 6 1.77 -7.12 -11.42
N HIS A 7 1.39 -6.71 -10.21
CA HIS A 7 1.72 -5.40 -9.64
C HIS A 7 2.88 -5.47 -8.65
N LYS A 8 3.37 -6.67 -8.30
CA LYS A 8 4.35 -6.87 -7.24
C LYS A 8 5.60 -5.99 -7.40
N LYS A 9 6.17 -5.90 -8.61
CA LYS A 9 7.36 -5.07 -8.85
C LYS A 9 7.11 -3.59 -8.56
N MET A 10 5.96 -3.08 -8.98
CA MET A 10 5.58 -1.68 -8.75
C MET A 10 5.32 -1.41 -7.26
N ILE A 11 4.67 -2.35 -6.58
CA ILE A 11 4.41 -2.28 -5.13
C ILE A 11 5.72 -2.32 -4.35
N ASP A 12 6.64 -3.22 -4.71
CA ASP A 12 7.97 -3.33 -4.08
C ASP A 12 8.73 -2.00 -4.25
N LEU A 13 8.73 -1.41 -5.45
CA LEU A 13 9.36 -0.11 -5.71
C LEU A 13 8.72 1.04 -4.90
N LEU A 14 7.39 1.08 -4.80
CA LEU A 14 6.67 2.06 -3.98
C LEU A 14 7.03 1.89 -2.50
N CYS A 15 7.08 0.66 -2.01
CA CYS A 15 7.45 0.36 -0.62
C CYS A 15 8.88 0.81 -0.31
N GLU A 16 9.82 0.56 -1.23
CA GLU A 16 11.20 1.01 -1.10
C GLU A 16 11.32 2.54 -1.10
N THR A 17 10.67 3.19 -2.07
CA THR A 17 10.68 4.65 -2.25
C THR A 17 10.12 5.38 -1.03
N HIS A 18 9.03 4.87 -0.45
CA HIS A 18 8.32 5.51 0.65
C HIS A 18 8.60 4.86 2.02
N LYS A 19 9.75 4.20 2.18
CA LYS A 19 10.22 3.66 3.47
C LYS A 19 9.20 2.76 4.18
N VAL A 20 8.40 2.00 3.43
CA VAL A 20 7.46 1.03 3.99
C VAL A 20 8.24 -0.11 4.63
N ASP A 21 7.91 -0.43 5.88
CA ASP A 21 8.38 -1.62 6.61
C ASP A 21 7.49 -2.82 6.27
N LYS A 22 6.17 -2.61 6.35
CA LYS A 22 5.18 -3.65 6.07
C LYS A 22 3.96 -3.08 5.37
N LEU A 23 3.46 -3.83 4.40
CA LEU A 23 2.21 -3.56 3.71
C LEU A 23 1.29 -4.77 3.90
N TYR A 24 0.09 -4.55 4.43
CA TYR A 24 -0.88 -5.59 4.70
C TYR A 24 -2.14 -5.38 3.87
N LEU A 25 -2.61 -6.44 3.22
CA LEU A 25 -3.94 -6.49 2.62
C LEU A 25 -4.94 -6.90 3.69
N PHE A 26 -6.03 -6.15 3.83
CA PHE A 26 -7.15 -6.50 4.70
C PHE A 26 -8.48 -6.24 3.99
N GLY A 27 -9.60 -6.38 4.70
CA GLY A 27 -10.92 -6.11 4.14
C GLY A 27 -11.41 -7.19 3.19
N SER A 28 -12.35 -6.80 2.33
CA SER A 28 -13.08 -7.71 1.44
C SER A 28 -12.14 -8.51 0.51
N ALA A 29 -11.05 -7.90 0.05
CA ALA A 29 -10.04 -8.50 -0.84
C ALA A 29 -9.37 -9.77 -0.29
N THR A 30 -9.47 -10.03 1.01
CA THR A 30 -8.92 -11.23 1.66
C THR A 30 -9.90 -12.41 1.73
N ASN A 31 -11.14 -12.24 1.28
CA ASN A 31 -12.17 -13.27 1.39
C ASN A 31 -13.06 -13.35 0.13
N GLU A 32 -14.13 -14.15 0.20
CA GLU A 32 -14.99 -14.47 -0.94
C GLU A 32 -15.97 -13.35 -1.33
N THR A 33 -16.11 -12.29 -0.52
CA THR A 33 -17.01 -11.16 -0.83
C THR A 33 -16.41 -10.16 -1.82
N PHE A 34 -15.11 -10.26 -2.10
CA PHE A 34 -14.42 -9.40 -3.08
C PHE A 34 -14.99 -9.57 -4.48
N ASN A 35 -15.39 -8.45 -5.08
CA ASN A 35 -15.98 -8.39 -6.40
C ASN A 35 -15.50 -7.15 -7.16
N ASN A 36 -15.99 -6.93 -8.37
CA ASN A 36 -15.53 -5.85 -9.25
C ASN A 36 -15.92 -4.44 -8.77
N GLU A 37 -16.80 -4.32 -7.78
CA GLU A 37 -17.20 -3.05 -7.14
C GLU A 37 -16.44 -2.82 -5.82
N SER A 38 -15.67 -3.80 -5.36
CA SER A 38 -14.90 -3.72 -4.12
C SER A 38 -13.65 -2.87 -4.29
N ASP A 39 -13.31 -2.11 -3.27
CA ASP A 39 -12.02 -1.45 -3.12
C ASP A 39 -10.94 -2.41 -2.58
N ILE A 40 -9.71 -1.88 -2.45
CA ILE A 40 -8.57 -2.62 -1.91
C ILE A 40 -8.07 -1.87 -0.68
N ASP A 41 -8.28 -2.48 0.48
CA ASP A 41 -7.84 -1.93 1.76
C ASP A 41 -6.40 -2.34 2.09
N LEU A 42 -5.53 -1.34 2.29
CA LEU A 42 -4.13 -1.54 2.63
C LEU A 42 -3.78 -0.85 3.95
N LEU A 43 -3.12 -1.59 4.84
CA LEU A 43 -2.51 -1.05 6.05
C LEU A 43 -1.00 -0.94 5.86
N VAL A 44 -0.48 0.28 6.03
CA VAL A 44 0.93 0.60 5.84
C VAL A 44 1.59 0.82 7.19
N LYS A 45 2.70 0.14 7.43
CA LYS A 45 3.63 0.46 8.51
C LYS A 45 4.92 0.95 7.88
N PHE A 46 5.38 2.13 8.26
CA PHE A 46 6.68 2.62 7.81
C PHE A 46 7.83 2.20 8.74
N LYS A 47 9.05 2.25 8.20
CA LYS A 47 10.28 2.15 8.98
C LYS A 47 10.38 3.34 9.94
N SER A 48 11.27 3.25 10.92
CA SER A 48 11.58 4.41 11.77
C SER A 48 12.40 5.44 10.99
N PHE A 49 11.93 6.69 10.94
CA PHE A 49 12.65 7.86 10.40
C PHE A 49 12.12 9.13 11.08
N ASP A 50 12.62 10.30 10.68
CA ASP A 50 12.23 11.58 11.28
C ASP A 50 10.71 11.81 11.19
N LEU A 51 10.08 12.08 12.34
CA LEU A 51 8.64 12.25 12.46
C LEU A 51 8.12 13.41 11.60
N LYS A 52 8.95 14.44 11.38
CA LYS A 52 8.56 15.59 10.54
C LYS A 52 8.31 15.19 9.08
N ASP A 53 9.00 14.16 8.60
CA ASP A 53 8.87 13.67 7.23
C ASP A 53 7.75 12.63 7.10
N TYR A 54 7.21 12.14 8.22
CA TYR A 54 6.26 11.03 8.23
C TYR A 54 4.99 11.36 7.44
N PHE A 55 4.42 12.53 7.70
CA PHE A 55 3.19 12.96 7.05
C PHE A 55 3.39 13.19 5.55
N ILE A 56 4.51 13.80 5.15
CA ILE A 56 4.86 14.01 3.75
C ILE A 56 5.06 12.66 3.04
N ASN A 57 5.82 11.75 3.64
CA ASN A 57 6.03 10.41 3.08
C ASN A 57 4.71 9.63 2.90
N TYR A 58 3.77 9.77 3.84
CA TYR A 58 2.44 9.18 3.71
C TYR A 58 1.61 9.82 2.59
N LEU A 59 1.61 11.15 2.50
CA LEU A 59 0.89 11.86 1.45
C LEU A 59 1.46 11.53 0.06
N ASP A 60 2.78 11.46 -0.08
CA ASP A 60 3.44 11.11 -1.34
C ASP A 60 3.16 9.66 -1.73
N LEU A 61 3.15 8.72 -0.76
CA LEU A 61 2.77 7.33 -1.03
C LEU A 61 1.31 7.23 -1.49
N LYS A 62 0.41 8.03 -0.91
CA LYS A 62 -1.02 8.03 -1.26
C LYS A 62 -1.29 8.74 -2.59
N ALA A 63 -0.58 9.82 -2.86
CA ALA A 63 -0.75 10.62 -4.05
C ALA A 63 -0.08 9.90 -5.23
N VAL A 64 -0.88 9.18 -6.02
CA VAL A 64 -0.44 8.75 -7.35
C VAL A 64 -0.07 10.02 -8.13
N SER A 65 1.21 10.16 -8.49
CA SER A 65 1.69 11.20 -9.40
C SER A 65 1.00 10.99 -10.76
N TYR A 66 0.26 12.00 -11.22
CA TYR A 66 -0.31 12.06 -12.58
C TYR A 66 0.78 12.14 -13.64
#